data_AF-A0A2R8AUN0-F1
#
_entry.id   AF-A0A2R8AUN0-F1
#
_cell.length_a   1.000
_cell.length_b   1.000
_cell.length_c   1.000
_cell.angle_alpha   90.00
_cell.angle_beta   90.00
_cell.angle_gamma   90.00
#
_symmetry.space_group_name_H-M   'P 1'
#
loop_
_entity.id
_entity.type
_entity.pdbx_description
1 polymer ?
#
loop_
_entity_poly.entity_id
_entity_poly.type
_entity_poly.pdbx_seq_one_letter_code
_entity_poly.pdbx_strand_id
1 'polypeptide(L)'
;MKPGPLNLITDVTGLRVGNAQDDTLKSGTTVLTADAPFACSYSVMGGAPGTRETDLLEPDKSVAGVDALVLSGGSAFGLAAAQGVMDALYQQGRGFPVFTARVPIVPSAIIFDLLNGGQKDWGENPYPALGRAALANAGTTFNLGSVGAGTGAQTAMHKGGLGSASVVLPSGATVGALVAANPVGSVTTPSGRHFHAAPYEMGGEFGALGPDPTQGFQPNPPSRKFTAMMELANTTIAIVATDVALTKAECKRVATAAHDGMARAIVPAHTPHDGDLIFAASTGARPMASPLEVTEIGHAAAVCLARAIARAVWEATPADDDTLPTFRSEMGLT
;
A
#
# COMPACT_ATOMS: atom_id res chain seq x y z
N MET A 1 17.63 -10.84 9.99
CA MET A 1 16.90 -10.37 8.80
C MET A 1 17.69 -9.24 8.18
N LYS A 2 17.69 -9.10 6.85
CA LYS A 2 18.29 -7.97 6.13
C LYS A 2 17.34 -7.54 5.01
N PRO A 3 17.39 -6.29 4.52
CA PRO A 3 16.62 -5.91 3.34
C PRO A 3 16.92 -6.81 2.15
N GLY A 4 15.92 -7.00 1.28
CA GLY A 4 16.14 -7.55 -0.05
C GLY A 4 17.01 -6.60 -0.89
N PRO A 5 17.50 -7.06 -2.06
CA PRO A 5 18.45 -6.29 -2.86
C PRO A 5 17.89 -4.96 -3.37
N LEU A 6 16.59 -4.87 -3.68
CA LEU A 6 15.94 -3.62 -4.08
C LEU A 6 15.31 -2.89 -2.90
N ASN A 7 15.09 -3.60 -1.79
CA ASN A 7 14.26 -3.15 -0.67
C ASN A 7 12.86 -2.72 -1.16
N LEU A 8 12.29 -3.49 -2.08
CA LEU A 8 10.96 -3.29 -2.65
C LEU A 8 10.17 -4.60 -2.55
N ILE A 9 8.84 -4.53 -2.60
CA ILE A 9 7.97 -5.73 -2.58
C ILE A 9 8.30 -6.69 -3.73
N THR A 10 8.86 -6.19 -4.83
CA THR A 10 9.30 -6.95 -6.00
C THR A 10 10.58 -7.75 -5.78
N ASP A 11 11.23 -7.63 -4.60
CA ASP A 11 12.21 -8.63 -4.15
C ASP A 11 11.56 -10.01 -3.93
N VAL A 12 10.24 -10.07 -3.71
CA VAL A 12 9.47 -11.31 -3.73
C VAL A 12 9.41 -11.82 -5.18
N THR A 13 10.01 -13.00 -5.39
CA THR A 13 10.18 -13.59 -6.72
C THR A 13 8.87 -13.66 -7.50
N GLY A 14 8.89 -13.12 -8.72
CA GLY A 14 7.78 -13.16 -9.68
C GLY A 14 6.84 -11.95 -9.65
N LEU A 15 6.94 -11.09 -8.64
CA LEU A 15 6.09 -9.89 -8.55
C LEU A 15 6.62 -8.74 -9.42
N ARG A 16 5.67 -7.98 -9.95
CA ARG A 16 5.89 -6.72 -10.67
C ARG A 16 4.93 -5.67 -10.15
N VAL A 17 5.39 -4.42 -10.12
CA VAL A 17 4.59 -3.26 -9.72
C VAL A 17 4.68 -2.20 -10.78
N GLY A 18 3.56 -1.59 -11.12
CA GLY A 18 3.49 -0.48 -12.05
C GLY A 18 2.63 0.66 -11.51
N ASN A 19 3.03 1.88 -11.86
CA ASN A 19 2.38 3.13 -11.44
C ASN A 19 1.91 3.90 -12.66
N ALA A 20 0.78 4.58 -12.53
CA ALA A 20 0.34 5.64 -13.43
C ALA A 20 -0.38 6.72 -12.64
N GLN A 21 -0.23 7.97 -13.06
CA GLN A 21 -0.81 9.12 -12.38
C GLN A 21 -1.19 10.21 -13.38
N ASP A 22 -2.04 11.11 -12.91
CA ASP A 22 -2.31 12.39 -13.54
C ASP A 22 -1.95 13.47 -12.52
N ASP A 23 -0.92 14.26 -12.85
CA ASP A 23 -0.38 15.29 -11.96
C ASP A 23 -1.32 16.50 -11.84
N THR A 24 -2.18 16.74 -12.83
CA THR A 24 -3.21 17.80 -12.76
C THR A 24 -4.34 17.38 -11.82
N LEU A 25 -4.74 16.11 -11.92
CA LEU A 25 -5.66 15.47 -10.97
C LEU A 25 -5.04 15.33 -9.58
N LYS A 26 -3.71 15.26 -9.49
CA LYS A 26 -2.95 14.84 -8.30
C LYS A 26 -3.43 13.50 -7.75
N SER A 27 -3.67 12.53 -8.62
CA SER A 27 -4.10 11.20 -8.22
C SER A 27 -3.52 10.16 -9.16
N GLY A 28 -3.61 8.89 -8.78
CA GLY A 28 -3.06 7.82 -9.58
C GLY A 28 -3.44 6.44 -9.07
N THR A 29 -2.89 5.45 -9.75
CA THR A 29 -3.12 4.04 -9.51
C THR A 29 -1.79 3.30 -9.49
N THR A 30 -1.69 2.33 -8.59
CA THR A 30 -0.60 1.37 -8.49
C THR A 30 -1.15 -0.04 -8.62
N VAL A 31 -0.53 -0.84 -9.49
CA VAL A 31 -0.93 -2.22 -9.78
C VAL A 31 0.20 -3.16 -9.38
N LEU A 32 -0.11 -4.17 -8.59
CA LEU A 32 0.78 -5.32 -8.34
C LEU A 32 0.27 -6.52 -9.13
N THR A 33 1.13 -7.14 -9.93
CA THR A 33 0.82 -8.33 -10.73
C THR A 33 2.00 -9.29 -10.78
N ALA A 34 1.82 -10.42 -11.45
CA ALA A 34 2.84 -11.41 -11.76
C ALA A 34 2.51 -12.09 -13.09
N ASP A 35 3.41 -12.90 -13.62
CA ASP A 35 3.17 -13.67 -14.85
C ASP A 35 2.11 -14.77 -14.65
N ALA A 36 1.97 -15.28 -13.43
CA ALA A 36 0.97 -16.26 -13.01
C ALA A 36 0.07 -15.70 -11.89
N PRO A 37 -1.18 -16.18 -11.74
CA PRO A 37 -2.00 -15.82 -10.59
C PRO A 37 -1.35 -16.22 -9.27
N PHE A 38 -1.58 -15.45 -8.22
CA PHE A 38 -1.03 -15.68 -6.88
C PHE A 38 -2.13 -15.84 -5.83
N ALA A 39 -1.87 -16.65 -4.80
CA ALA A 39 -2.82 -16.82 -3.71
C ALA A 39 -2.97 -15.50 -2.94
N CYS A 40 -4.19 -15.14 -2.57
CA CYS A 40 -4.46 -13.86 -1.92
C CYS A 40 -5.60 -13.95 -0.89
N SER A 41 -5.46 -13.18 0.18
CA SER A 41 -6.55 -12.83 1.08
C SER A 41 -6.36 -11.39 1.60
N TYR A 42 -7.24 -10.92 2.50
CA TYR A 42 -7.26 -9.52 2.94
C TYR A 42 -7.77 -9.36 4.37
N SER A 43 -7.36 -8.29 5.05
CA SER A 43 -7.89 -7.87 6.35
C SER A 43 -8.31 -6.40 6.27
N VAL A 44 -9.45 -6.07 6.87
CA VAL A 44 -9.95 -4.69 7.00
C VAL A 44 -10.08 -4.39 8.47
N MET A 45 -9.52 -3.26 8.91
CA MET A 45 -9.64 -2.80 10.30
C MET A 45 -10.16 -1.36 10.40
N GLY A 46 -10.09 -0.58 9.31
CA GLY A 46 -10.68 0.75 9.26
C GLY A 46 -12.22 0.72 9.19
N GLY A 47 -12.86 1.78 9.70
CA GLY A 47 -14.32 1.94 9.69
C GLY A 47 -14.95 2.37 8.36
N ALA A 48 -14.18 2.83 7.38
CA ALA A 48 -14.67 3.39 6.11
C ALA A 48 -13.98 2.78 4.86
N PRO A 49 -14.02 1.44 4.66
CA PRO A 49 -13.34 0.80 3.54
C PRO A 49 -14.00 1.15 2.20
N GLY A 50 -13.19 1.40 1.17
CA GLY A 50 -13.63 1.40 -0.22
C GLY A 50 -12.95 0.27 -0.98
N THR A 51 -13.72 -0.76 -1.37
CA THR A 51 -13.17 -1.98 -1.94
C THR A 51 -13.96 -2.50 -3.13
N ARG A 52 -13.30 -3.34 -3.93
CA ARG A 52 -13.90 -4.16 -4.98
C ARG A 52 -13.39 -5.58 -4.85
N GLU A 53 -14.30 -6.55 -5.01
CA GLU A 53 -13.96 -7.98 -5.11
C GLU A 53 -13.20 -8.54 -3.89
N THR A 54 -13.52 -8.06 -2.68
CA THR A 54 -12.94 -8.61 -1.44
C THR A 54 -13.61 -9.89 -0.98
N ASP A 55 -14.92 -10.07 -1.20
CA ASP A 55 -15.63 -11.27 -0.71
C ASP A 55 -15.06 -12.57 -1.29
N LEU A 56 -14.62 -12.57 -2.56
CA LEU A 56 -14.00 -13.74 -3.19
C LEU A 56 -12.66 -14.13 -2.56
N LEU A 57 -12.04 -13.22 -1.80
CA LEU A 57 -10.76 -13.44 -1.11
C LEU A 57 -10.92 -14.10 0.25
N GLU A 58 -12.16 -14.28 0.74
CA GLU A 58 -12.38 -15.03 1.97
C GLU A 58 -11.91 -16.50 1.82
N PRO A 59 -11.33 -17.10 2.87
CA PRO A 59 -10.71 -18.43 2.78
C PRO A 59 -11.65 -19.55 2.35
N ASP A 60 -12.96 -19.39 2.54
CA ASP A 60 -13.98 -20.37 2.19
C ASP A 60 -14.48 -20.26 0.73
N LYS A 61 -14.00 -19.27 -0.05
CA LYS A 61 -14.44 -19.06 -1.44
C LYS A 61 -13.54 -19.77 -2.46
N SER A 62 -14.15 -20.12 -3.59
CA SER A 62 -13.58 -20.97 -4.65
C SER A 62 -12.45 -20.37 -5.47
N VAL A 63 -12.31 -19.03 -5.53
CA VAL A 63 -11.19 -18.40 -6.24
C VAL A 63 -9.88 -18.68 -5.48
N ALA A 64 -8.98 -19.44 -6.11
CA ALA A 64 -7.70 -19.86 -5.52
C ALA A 64 -6.61 -18.78 -5.59
N GLY A 65 -6.66 -17.90 -6.58
CA GLY A 65 -5.67 -16.83 -6.78
C GLY A 65 -6.20 -15.71 -7.66
N VAL A 66 -5.46 -14.60 -7.69
CA VAL A 66 -5.82 -13.38 -8.40
C VAL A 66 -4.74 -12.99 -9.41
N ASP A 67 -5.13 -12.26 -10.46
CA ASP A 67 -4.22 -11.87 -11.54
C ASP A 67 -3.46 -10.56 -11.22
N ALA A 68 -4.11 -9.67 -10.48
CA ALA A 68 -3.54 -8.39 -10.04
C ALA A 68 -4.26 -7.87 -8.79
N LEU A 69 -3.58 -6.99 -8.06
CA LEU A 69 -4.14 -6.19 -6.97
C LEU A 69 -3.97 -4.71 -7.30
N VAL A 70 -4.98 -3.90 -7.02
CA VAL A 70 -5.00 -2.48 -7.37
C VAL A 70 -5.14 -1.62 -6.12
N LEU A 71 -4.21 -0.69 -5.95
CA LEU A 71 -4.31 0.42 -5.00
C LEU A 71 -4.55 1.69 -5.82
N SER A 72 -5.53 2.51 -5.46
CA SER A 72 -5.83 3.73 -6.23
C SER A 72 -6.23 4.90 -5.34
N GLY A 73 -5.96 6.12 -5.80
CA GLY A 73 -6.66 7.31 -5.32
C GLY A 73 -8.10 7.37 -5.82
N GLY A 74 -8.77 8.50 -5.63
CA GLY A 74 -10.08 8.79 -6.21
C GLY A 74 -11.29 8.44 -5.38
N SER A 75 -11.10 7.98 -4.15
CA SER A 75 -12.18 7.39 -3.35
C SER A 75 -12.95 6.34 -4.17
N ALA A 76 -14.26 6.22 -4.02
CA ALA A 76 -15.08 5.22 -4.71
C ALA A 76 -14.94 5.28 -6.25
N PHE A 77 -14.66 6.44 -6.85
CA PHE A 77 -14.41 6.54 -8.31
C PHE A 77 -13.17 5.75 -8.73
N GLY A 78 -12.16 5.69 -7.84
CA GLY A 78 -10.92 4.94 -7.99
C GLY A 78 -11.09 3.44 -8.17
N LEU A 79 -12.20 2.87 -7.69
CA LEU A 79 -12.50 1.44 -7.86
C LEU A 79 -12.64 1.07 -9.34
N ALA A 80 -12.91 2.05 -10.21
CA ALA A 80 -12.95 1.87 -11.65
C ALA A 80 -11.57 1.58 -12.27
N ALA A 81 -10.47 1.87 -11.57
CA ALA A 81 -9.13 1.48 -12.03
C ALA A 81 -8.99 -0.03 -12.22
N ALA A 82 -9.62 -0.82 -11.36
CA ALA A 82 -9.67 -2.28 -11.50
C ALA A 82 -10.33 -2.72 -12.80
N GLN A 83 -11.31 -1.96 -13.32
CA GLN A 83 -11.93 -2.26 -14.61
C GLN A 83 -10.92 -2.13 -15.75
N GLY A 84 -10.14 -1.05 -15.79
CA GLY A 84 -9.11 -0.86 -16.81
C GLY A 84 -8.03 -1.95 -16.78
N VAL A 85 -7.65 -2.40 -15.58
CA VAL A 85 -6.74 -3.54 -15.39
C VAL A 85 -7.37 -4.85 -15.87
N MET A 86 -8.63 -5.11 -15.51
CA MET A 86 -9.38 -6.29 -15.94
C MET A 86 -9.47 -6.38 -17.46
N ASP A 87 -9.85 -5.29 -18.14
CA ASP A 87 -9.94 -5.27 -19.60
C ASP A 87 -8.58 -5.51 -20.28
N ALA A 88 -7.51 -4.95 -19.72
CA ALA A 88 -6.16 -5.14 -20.24
C ALA A 88 -5.65 -6.58 -20.04
N LEU A 89 -5.90 -7.19 -18.88
CA LEU A 89 -5.58 -8.59 -18.62
C LEU A 89 -6.38 -9.53 -19.52
N TYR A 90 -7.66 -9.24 -19.74
CA TYR A 90 -8.50 -10.02 -20.65
C TYR A 90 -7.94 -10.00 -22.09
N GLN A 91 -7.51 -8.83 -22.58
CA GLN A 91 -6.85 -8.69 -23.89
C GLN A 91 -5.54 -9.48 -23.98
N GLN A 92 -4.83 -9.66 -22.86
CA GLN A 92 -3.64 -10.50 -22.76
C GLN A 92 -3.96 -12.00 -22.64
N GLY A 93 -5.24 -12.40 -22.66
CA GLY A 93 -5.66 -13.78 -22.46
C GLY A 93 -5.45 -14.29 -21.03
N ARG A 94 -5.33 -13.39 -20.04
CA ARG A 94 -5.19 -13.70 -18.61
C ARG A 94 -6.54 -13.73 -17.90
N GLY A 95 -6.61 -14.42 -16.77
CA GLY A 95 -7.83 -14.57 -15.99
C GLY A 95 -8.24 -16.01 -15.72
N PHE A 96 -9.18 -16.16 -14.78
CA PHE A 96 -9.75 -17.42 -14.35
C PHE A 96 -10.58 -18.07 -15.48
N PRO A 97 -10.27 -19.31 -15.89
CA PRO A 97 -11.04 -19.99 -16.93
C PRO A 97 -12.36 -20.52 -16.38
N VAL A 98 -13.47 -20.16 -17.05
CA VAL A 98 -14.82 -20.67 -16.78
C VAL A 98 -15.35 -21.30 -18.06
N PHE A 99 -15.13 -22.60 -18.23
CA PHE A 99 -15.35 -23.30 -19.50
C PHE A 99 -14.60 -22.60 -20.66
N THR A 100 -15.33 -22.01 -21.61
CA THR A 100 -14.78 -21.28 -22.75
C THR A 100 -14.56 -19.78 -22.46
N ALA A 101 -15.08 -19.27 -21.34
CA ALA A 101 -14.89 -17.89 -20.92
C ALA A 101 -13.64 -17.73 -20.06
N ARG A 102 -13.15 -16.49 -19.97
CA ARG A 102 -12.03 -16.11 -19.13
C ARG A 102 -12.34 -14.81 -18.40
N VAL A 103 -12.14 -14.80 -17.09
CA VAL A 103 -12.51 -13.68 -16.21
C VAL A 103 -11.31 -13.32 -15.33
N PRO A 104 -10.60 -12.21 -15.60
CA PRO A 104 -9.55 -11.73 -14.70
C PRO A 104 -10.12 -11.38 -13.34
N ILE A 105 -9.39 -11.75 -12.28
CA ILE A 105 -9.76 -11.42 -10.90
C ILE A 105 -8.84 -10.31 -10.40
N VAL A 106 -9.42 -9.13 -10.14
CA VAL A 106 -8.68 -7.90 -9.84
C VAL A 106 -9.29 -7.18 -8.62
N PRO A 107 -9.00 -7.65 -7.40
CA PRO A 107 -9.40 -6.94 -6.19
C PRO A 107 -8.73 -5.57 -6.11
N SER A 108 -9.44 -4.60 -5.54
CA SER A 108 -8.92 -3.25 -5.36
C SER A 108 -9.32 -2.62 -4.05
N ALA A 109 -8.49 -1.69 -3.59
CA ALA A 109 -8.81 -0.78 -2.51
C ALA A 109 -8.43 0.66 -2.89
N ILE A 110 -9.10 1.63 -2.27
CA ILE A 110 -8.92 3.06 -2.60
C ILE A 110 -8.50 3.89 -1.39
N ILE A 111 -7.85 5.02 -1.67
CA ILE A 111 -7.72 6.12 -0.73
C ILE A 111 -8.57 7.30 -1.17
N PHE A 112 -8.93 8.16 -0.22
CA PHE A 112 -9.53 9.46 -0.51
C PHE A 112 -8.44 10.51 -0.71
N ASP A 113 -8.32 11.06 -1.92
CA ASP A 113 -7.39 12.15 -2.26
C ASP A 113 -8.10 13.27 -3.07
N LEU A 114 -9.42 13.36 -2.94
CA LEU A 114 -10.22 14.30 -3.74
C LEU A 114 -10.07 15.77 -3.31
N LEU A 115 -9.46 16.06 -2.15
CA LEU A 115 -9.29 17.42 -1.61
C LEU A 115 -7.82 17.80 -1.41
N ASN A 116 -6.94 17.28 -2.25
CA ASN A 116 -5.49 17.45 -2.15
C ASN A 116 -4.90 18.61 -2.97
N GLY A 117 -5.76 19.47 -3.53
CA GLY A 117 -5.38 20.63 -4.35
C GLY A 117 -5.31 20.38 -5.86
N GLY A 118 -5.48 19.15 -6.35
CA GLY A 118 -5.57 18.88 -7.80
C GLY A 118 -6.95 19.19 -8.38
N GLN A 119 -7.06 19.34 -9.71
CA GLN A 119 -8.33 19.63 -10.40
C GLN A 119 -9.24 18.39 -10.43
N LYS A 120 -10.47 18.52 -9.93
CA LYS A 120 -11.43 17.41 -9.80
C LYS A 120 -12.63 17.51 -10.74
N ASP A 121 -12.64 18.50 -11.63
CA ASP A 121 -13.72 18.76 -12.59
C ASP A 121 -13.50 17.96 -13.89
N TRP A 122 -13.44 16.62 -13.78
CA TRP A 122 -13.37 15.75 -14.95
C TRP A 122 -14.78 15.42 -15.48
N GLY A 123 -14.91 15.30 -16.81
CA GLY A 123 -16.15 14.83 -17.43
C GLY A 123 -16.31 13.31 -17.39
N GLU A 124 -15.25 12.58 -17.75
CA GLU A 124 -15.19 11.12 -17.70
C GLU A 124 -14.27 10.67 -16.55
N ASN A 125 -14.63 9.58 -15.88
CA ASN A 125 -13.82 9.04 -14.80
C ASN A 125 -12.42 8.61 -15.31
N PRO A 126 -11.31 9.20 -14.81
CA PRO A 126 -9.97 8.95 -15.34
C PRO A 126 -9.37 7.61 -14.89
N TYR A 127 -9.89 7.01 -13.82
CA TYR A 127 -9.27 5.87 -13.14
C TYR A 127 -9.15 4.59 -13.99
N PRO A 128 -10.11 4.21 -14.88
CA PRO A 128 -9.91 3.08 -15.78
C PRO A 128 -8.67 3.21 -16.67
N ALA A 129 -8.43 4.40 -17.24
CA ALA A 129 -7.25 4.64 -18.07
C ALA A 129 -5.96 4.56 -17.25
N LEU A 130 -5.97 5.13 -16.04
CA LEU A 130 -4.84 5.04 -15.10
C LEU A 130 -4.55 3.59 -14.70
N GLY A 131 -5.56 2.76 -14.41
CA GLY A 131 -5.38 1.34 -14.11
C GLY A 131 -4.74 0.56 -15.25
N ARG A 132 -5.21 0.77 -16.48
CA ARG A 132 -4.62 0.17 -17.70
C ARG A 132 -3.15 0.57 -17.87
N ALA A 133 -2.84 1.86 -17.72
CA ALA A 133 -1.48 2.37 -17.84
C ALA A 133 -0.56 1.84 -16.73
N ALA A 134 -1.05 1.78 -15.49
CA ALA A 134 -0.28 1.24 -14.37
C ALA A 134 0.06 -0.24 -14.58
N LEU A 135 -0.86 -1.06 -15.10
CA LEU A 135 -0.55 -2.44 -15.47
C LEU A 135 0.51 -2.52 -16.58
N ALA A 136 0.41 -1.68 -17.62
CA ALA A 136 1.37 -1.65 -18.71
C ALA A 136 2.79 -1.26 -18.25
N ASN A 137 2.90 -0.44 -17.21
CA ASN A 137 4.15 0.01 -16.62
C ASN A 137 4.73 -0.99 -15.57
N ALA A 138 4.13 -2.17 -15.38
CA ALA A 138 4.55 -3.08 -14.33
C ALA A 138 5.95 -3.67 -14.57
N GLY A 139 6.88 -3.38 -13.65
CA GLY A 139 8.26 -3.84 -13.67
C GLY A 139 8.76 -4.35 -12.31
N THR A 140 10.01 -4.80 -12.26
CA THR A 140 10.67 -5.21 -11.00
C THR A 140 11.20 -4.02 -10.20
N THR A 141 11.39 -2.87 -10.83
CA THR A 141 11.73 -1.59 -10.19
C THR A 141 10.62 -0.58 -10.43
N PHE A 142 10.36 0.26 -9.43
CA PHE A 142 9.35 1.31 -9.49
C PHE A 142 9.69 2.41 -8.48
N ASN A 143 9.21 3.62 -8.74
CA ASN A 143 9.45 4.77 -7.87
C ASN A 143 8.55 4.74 -6.62
N LEU A 144 9.01 5.39 -5.56
CA LEU A 144 8.28 5.62 -4.31
C LEU A 144 7.94 7.11 -4.16
N GLY A 145 7.20 7.46 -3.12
CA GLY A 145 6.82 8.84 -2.81
C GLY A 145 5.56 9.26 -3.55
N SER A 146 5.60 10.41 -4.22
CA SER A 146 4.43 11.02 -4.85
C SER A 146 4.15 10.47 -6.24
N VAL A 147 3.97 9.15 -6.31
CA VAL A 147 3.69 8.42 -7.55
C VAL A 147 2.57 7.41 -7.43
N GLY A 148 1.88 7.12 -8.53
CA GLY A 148 0.80 6.12 -8.58
C GLY A 148 -0.30 6.43 -7.55
N ALA A 149 -0.69 5.43 -6.76
CA ALA A 149 -1.66 5.61 -5.67
C ALA A 149 -1.18 6.57 -4.56
N GLY A 150 0.12 6.85 -4.49
CA GLY A 150 0.72 7.80 -3.56
C GLY A 150 0.68 9.26 -4.00
N THR A 151 0.35 9.54 -5.27
CA THR A 151 0.42 10.90 -5.86
C THR A 151 -0.34 11.93 -5.04
N GLY A 152 -1.57 11.57 -4.65
CA GLY A 152 -2.47 12.43 -3.90
C GLY A 152 -2.52 12.17 -2.40
N ALA A 153 -1.70 11.24 -1.89
CA ALA A 153 -1.79 10.75 -0.53
C ALA A 153 -1.31 11.79 0.49
N GLN A 154 -1.96 11.81 1.65
CA GLN A 154 -1.71 12.76 2.74
C GLN A 154 -1.83 12.11 4.12
N THR A 155 -0.95 12.48 5.03
CA THR A 155 -1.01 12.11 6.46
C THR A 155 -1.52 13.29 7.30
N ALA A 156 -1.63 13.15 8.63
CA ALA A 156 -2.04 14.25 9.50
C ALA A 156 -1.24 15.56 9.31
N MET A 157 0.07 15.45 9.09
CA MET A 157 1.01 16.58 9.14
C MET A 157 1.70 16.87 7.82
N HIS A 158 1.96 15.83 7.02
CA HIS A 158 2.77 15.90 5.82
C HIS A 158 2.08 15.21 4.64
N LYS A 159 2.53 15.51 3.42
CA LYS A 159 2.25 14.69 2.24
C LYS A 159 2.60 13.22 2.55
N GLY A 160 1.68 12.34 2.17
CA GLY A 160 1.86 10.89 2.23
C GLY A 160 2.61 10.41 1.00
N GLY A 161 2.39 9.15 0.62
CA GLY A 161 2.96 8.66 -0.62
C GLY A 161 2.78 7.17 -0.82
N LEU A 162 3.50 6.65 -1.83
CA LEU A 162 3.68 5.25 -2.12
C LEU A 162 4.97 4.77 -1.44
N GLY A 163 4.87 3.77 -0.60
CA GLY A 163 6.01 3.19 0.11
C GLY A 163 6.17 1.73 -0.20
N SER A 164 7.41 1.24 -0.12
CA SER A 164 7.68 -0.19 -0.18
C SER A 164 8.88 -0.54 0.70
N ALA A 165 8.97 -1.79 1.15
CA ALA A 165 10.13 -2.32 1.85
C ALA A 165 10.12 -3.84 1.75
N SER A 166 11.27 -4.49 1.93
CA SER A 166 11.37 -5.95 1.97
C SER A 166 12.38 -6.42 3.02
N VAL A 167 12.28 -7.70 3.39
CA VAL A 167 13.30 -8.42 4.17
C VAL A 167 13.47 -9.84 3.64
N VAL A 168 14.69 -10.35 3.77
CA VAL A 168 15.02 -11.77 3.64
C VAL A 168 15.16 -12.38 5.04
N LEU A 169 14.39 -13.44 5.29
CA LEU A 169 14.39 -14.22 6.52
C LEU A 169 15.58 -15.19 6.56
N PRO A 170 15.97 -15.68 7.76
CA PRO A 170 17.02 -16.69 7.89
C PRO A 170 16.76 -17.98 7.08
N SER A 171 15.48 -18.35 6.89
CA SER A 171 15.08 -19.49 6.03
C SER A 171 15.32 -19.25 4.54
N GLY A 172 15.65 -18.02 4.14
CA GLY A 172 15.72 -17.58 2.75
C GLY A 172 14.39 -17.04 2.20
N ALA A 173 13.28 -17.21 2.93
CA ALA A 173 11.98 -16.60 2.65
C ALA A 173 12.10 -15.08 2.42
N THR A 174 11.45 -14.52 1.40
CA THR A 174 11.42 -13.07 1.19
C THR A 174 10.02 -12.55 1.48
N VAL A 175 9.94 -11.48 2.26
CA VAL A 175 8.68 -10.80 2.59
C VAL A 175 8.80 -9.35 2.19
N GLY A 176 7.77 -8.81 1.53
CA GLY A 176 7.72 -7.44 1.06
C GLY A 176 6.41 -6.75 1.42
N ALA A 177 6.43 -5.42 1.45
CA ALA A 177 5.25 -4.57 1.64
C ALA A 177 5.23 -3.44 0.59
N LEU A 178 4.03 -3.05 0.18
CA LEU A 178 3.71 -1.93 -0.69
C LEU A 178 2.51 -1.21 -0.09
N VAL A 179 2.54 0.11 0.03
CA VAL A 179 1.49 0.87 0.73
C VAL A 179 1.26 2.22 0.08
N ALA A 180 -0.01 2.63 -0.03
CA ALA A 180 -0.39 4.02 -0.22
C ALA A 180 -0.78 4.60 1.16
N ALA A 181 0.06 5.47 1.69
CA ALA A 181 -0.06 6.01 3.05
C ALA A 181 -0.89 7.30 3.05
N ASN A 182 -2.19 7.19 3.30
CA ASN A 182 -3.11 8.34 3.44
C ASN A 182 -3.95 8.32 4.75
N PRO A 183 -3.34 8.10 5.93
CA PRO A 183 -4.09 7.96 7.18
C PRO A 183 -4.73 9.28 7.67
N VAL A 184 -5.72 9.18 8.58
CA VAL A 184 -6.06 10.29 9.50
C VAL A 184 -4.87 10.65 10.36
N GLY A 185 -4.21 9.63 10.92
CA GLY A 185 -3.16 9.74 11.92
C GLY A 185 -1.84 10.29 11.39
N SER A 186 -0.94 10.54 12.34
CA SER A 186 0.41 11.01 12.04
C SER A 186 1.35 9.82 11.83
N VAL A 187 2.21 9.92 10.83
CA VAL A 187 3.33 8.99 10.59
C VAL A 187 4.59 9.43 11.34
N THR A 188 4.69 10.73 11.62
CA THR A 188 5.74 11.33 12.43
C THR A 188 5.31 11.44 13.90
N THR A 189 6.26 11.37 14.80
CA THR A 189 6.02 11.61 16.23
C THR A 189 5.55 13.06 16.49
N PRO A 190 5.02 13.38 17.68
CA PRO A 190 4.52 14.73 17.98
C PRO A 190 5.54 15.85 17.84
N SER A 191 6.84 15.57 17.90
CA SER A 191 7.89 16.56 17.60
C SER A 191 7.91 16.98 16.12
N GLY A 192 7.32 16.18 15.23
CA GLY A 192 7.36 16.36 13.78
C GLY A 192 8.72 16.03 13.15
N ARG A 193 9.68 15.50 13.91
CA ARG A 193 11.07 15.31 13.46
C ARG A 193 11.51 13.85 13.36
N HIS A 194 10.74 12.93 13.91
CA HIS A 194 11.03 11.50 13.92
C HIS A 194 9.85 10.72 13.38
N PHE A 195 10.09 9.51 12.90
CA PHE A 195 9.05 8.57 12.49
C PHE A 195 8.67 7.64 13.63
N HIS A 196 7.38 7.30 13.77
CA HIS A 196 6.97 6.24 14.69
C HIS A 196 7.63 4.89 14.34
N ALA A 197 7.90 4.65 13.06
CA ALA A 197 8.56 3.44 12.58
C ALA A 197 10.08 3.41 12.78
N ALA A 198 10.70 4.44 13.38
CA ALA A 198 12.16 4.51 13.56
C ALA A 198 12.80 3.25 14.19
N PRO A 199 12.19 2.55 15.17
CA PRO A 199 12.76 1.32 15.71
C PRO A 199 12.93 0.17 14.70
N TYR A 200 12.28 0.26 13.54
CA TYR A 200 12.29 -0.75 12.49
C TYR A 200 13.14 -0.36 11.28
N GLU A 201 13.76 0.83 11.28
CA GLU A 201 14.59 1.33 10.17
C GLU A 201 15.76 0.39 9.87
N MET A 202 16.02 0.15 8.59
CA MET A 202 17.19 -0.59 8.15
C MET A 202 18.01 0.23 7.14
N GLY A 203 19.31 0.38 7.39
CA GLY A 203 20.23 0.99 6.43
C GLY A 203 20.00 2.49 6.17
N GLY A 204 19.34 3.21 7.08
CA GLY A 204 19.06 4.65 6.92
C GLY A 204 18.06 4.98 5.80
N GLU A 205 17.21 4.02 5.45
CA GLU A 205 16.26 4.09 4.33
C GLU A 205 15.20 5.21 4.42
N PHE A 206 15.06 5.87 5.58
CA PHE A 206 14.24 7.07 5.75
C PHE A 206 14.96 8.12 6.63
N GLY A 207 16.27 8.23 6.48
CA GLY A 207 17.07 9.34 6.99
C GLY A 207 17.85 9.08 8.28
N ALA A 208 17.78 7.86 8.86
CA ALA A 208 18.52 7.50 10.08
C ALA A 208 18.30 8.47 11.25
N LEU A 209 17.08 9.00 11.38
CA LEU A 209 16.73 10.04 12.36
C LEU A 209 16.66 9.50 13.79
N GLY A 210 16.54 8.18 13.93
CA GLY A 210 16.38 7.50 15.22
C GLY A 210 15.00 7.74 15.86
N PRO A 211 14.71 7.04 16.96
CA PRO A 211 13.48 7.24 17.72
C PRO A 211 13.44 8.63 18.37
N ASP A 212 12.24 9.15 18.57
CA ASP A 212 12.06 10.42 19.31
C ASP A 212 12.57 10.26 20.76
N PRO A 213 13.48 11.12 21.23
CA PRO A 213 13.99 11.03 22.60
C PRO A 213 12.94 11.41 23.65
N THR A 214 11.85 12.07 23.26
CA THR A 214 10.79 12.52 24.16
C THR A 214 10.05 11.32 24.76
N GLN A 215 9.95 11.30 26.09
CA GLN A 215 9.33 10.20 26.84
C GLN A 215 7.87 10.53 27.22
N GLY A 216 7.08 9.48 27.44
CA GLY A 216 5.68 9.57 27.87
C GLY A 216 4.69 9.80 26.73
N PHE A 217 3.39 9.67 27.05
CA PHE A 217 2.32 9.92 26.08
C PHE A 217 2.19 11.43 25.83
N GLN A 218 2.61 11.85 24.65
CA GLN A 218 2.45 13.23 24.18
C GLN A 218 1.19 13.30 23.31
N PRO A 219 0.34 14.34 23.47
CA PRO A 219 -0.77 14.53 22.57
C PRO A 219 -0.23 14.80 21.15
N ASN A 220 -0.90 14.23 20.16
CA ASN A 220 -0.60 14.57 18.77
C ASN A 220 -0.95 16.05 18.52
N PRO A 221 -0.16 16.76 17.70
CA PRO A 221 -0.54 18.09 17.24
C PRO A 221 -1.87 18.02 16.47
N PRO A 222 -2.67 19.11 16.45
CA PRO A 222 -3.85 19.17 15.62
C PRO A 222 -3.53 18.84 14.17
N SER A 223 -4.28 17.92 13.58
CA SER A 223 -4.07 17.48 12.21
C SER A 223 -4.29 18.64 11.24
N ARG A 224 -3.25 18.98 10.47
CA ARG A 224 -3.31 19.98 9.40
C ARG A 224 -4.29 19.52 8.32
N LYS A 225 -4.31 18.21 8.05
CA LYS A 225 -5.25 17.55 7.14
C LYS A 225 -6.70 17.72 7.60
N PHE A 226 -6.98 17.46 8.88
CA PHE A 226 -8.35 17.54 9.41
C PHE A 226 -8.90 18.97 9.38
N THR A 227 -8.04 19.95 9.67
CA THR A 227 -8.38 21.38 9.54
C THR A 227 -8.69 21.77 8.09
N ALA A 228 -8.00 21.16 7.13
CA ALA A 228 -8.21 21.40 5.69
C ALA A 228 -9.41 20.63 5.09
N MET A 229 -9.83 19.51 5.69
CA MET A 229 -10.73 18.53 5.03
C MET A 229 -12.08 18.26 5.73
N MET A 230 -12.48 19.04 6.75
CA MET A 230 -13.82 18.95 7.39
C MET A 230 -14.30 17.52 7.74
N GLU A 231 -13.50 16.76 8.48
CA GLU A 231 -13.87 15.43 9.04
C GLU A 231 -14.11 14.27 8.04
N LEU A 232 -13.58 14.36 6.81
CA LEU A 232 -13.80 13.34 5.77
C LEU A 232 -12.91 12.08 5.90
N ALA A 233 -13.32 11.01 5.20
CA ALA A 233 -12.69 9.69 5.21
C ALA A 233 -11.23 9.72 4.72
N ASN A 234 -10.37 8.95 5.38
CA ASN A 234 -8.95 8.76 5.08
C ASN A 234 -8.67 7.26 4.99
N THR A 235 -7.50 6.83 4.52
CA THR A 235 -7.24 5.39 4.32
C THR A 235 -5.76 5.10 4.14
N THR A 236 -5.22 4.10 4.84
CA THR A 236 -3.97 3.44 4.46
C THR A 236 -4.26 2.08 3.86
N ILE A 237 -3.91 1.87 2.59
CA ILE A 237 -4.10 0.59 1.89
C ILE A 237 -2.76 -0.01 1.52
N ALA A 238 -2.61 -1.31 1.77
CA ALA A 238 -1.35 -1.99 1.56
C ALA A 238 -1.51 -3.38 0.94
N ILE A 239 -0.41 -3.85 0.36
CA ILE A 239 -0.18 -5.23 -0.04
C ILE A 239 1.06 -5.70 0.70
N VAL A 240 0.98 -6.83 1.39
CA VAL A 240 2.15 -7.58 1.86
C VAL A 240 2.27 -8.85 1.04
N ALA A 241 3.49 -9.29 0.77
CA ALA A 241 3.70 -10.46 -0.07
C ALA A 241 4.86 -11.32 0.42
N THR A 242 4.80 -12.60 0.09
CA THR A 242 5.89 -13.57 0.27
C THR A 242 5.97 -14.50 -0.92
N ASP A 243 7.12 -15.12 -1.11
CA ASP A 243 7.32 -16.19 -2.09
C ASP A 243 7.06 -17.58 -1.51
N VAL A 244 6.86 -17.69 -0.19
CA VAL A 244 6.41 -18.93 0.47
C VAL A 244 4.99 -19.25 0.06
N ALA A 245 4.74 -20.50 -0.33
CA ALA A 245 3.42 -21.02 -0.68
C ALA A 245 2.50 -21.00 0.54
N LEU A 246 1.51 -20.11 0.52
CA LEU A 246 0.51 -19.96 1.56
C LEU A 246 -0.89 -20.26 1.00
N THR A 247 -1.73 -20.86 1.83
CA THR A 247 -3.17 -20.95 1.61
C THR A 247 -3.85 -19.59 1.82
N LYS A 248 -5.11 -19.44 1.36
CA LYS A 248 -5.89 -18.21 1.61
C LYS A 248 -6.08 -17.93 3.10
N ALA A 249 -6.27 -18.96 3.92
CA ALA A 249 -6.40 -18.81 5.38
C ALA A 249 -5.10 -18.28 6.01
N GLU A 250 -3.95 -18.75 5.54
CA GLU A 250 -2.65 -18.26 6.01
C GLU A 250 -2.38 -16.83 5.51
N CYS A 251 -2.72 -16.51 4.26
CA CYS A 251 -2.71 -15.13 3.77
C CYS A 251 -3.61 -14.23 4.62
N LYS A 252 -4.82 -14.67 5.00
CA LYS A 252 -5.72 -13.92 5.88
C LYS A 252 -5.04 -13.59 7.21
N ARG A 253 -4.38 -14.59 7.81
CA ARG A 253 -3.64 -14.44 9.08
C ARG A 253 -2.45 -13.50 8.95
N VAL A 254 -1.71 -13.56 7.84
CA VAL A 254 -0.60 -12.64 7.54
C VAL A 254 -1.11 -11.21 7.34
N ALA A 255 -2.21 -11.01 6.60
CA ALA A 255 -2.83 -9.70 6.44
C ALA A 255 -3.23 -9.10 7.78
N THR A 256 -3.86 -9.89 8.66
CA THR A 256 -4.20 -9.45 10.02
C THR A 256 -2.96 -9.10 10.85
N ALA A 257 -1.91 -9.93 10.82
CA ALA A 257 -0.67 -9.64 11.55
C ALA A 257 0.04 -8.38 11.04
N ALA A 258 -0.03 -8.12 9.72
CA ALA A 258 0.58 -6.94 9.12
C ALA A 258 -0.02 -5.61 9.63
N HIS A 259 -1.27 -5.60 10.10
CA HIS A 259 -1.87 -4.41 10.72
C HIS A 259 -1.10 -3.93 11.96
N ASP A 260 -0.39 -4.80 12.67
CA ASP A 260 0.52 -4.38 13.74
C ASP A 260 1.57 -3.38 13.23
N GLY A 261 2.05 -3.58 12.00
CA GLY A 261 2.98 -2.69 11.31
C GLY A 261 2.39 -1.32 11.05
N MET A 262 1.12 -1.29 10.65
CA MET A 262 0.38 -0.04 10.46
C MET A 262 0.25 0.72 11.78
N ALA A 263 -0.17 0.05 12.85
CA ALA A 263 -0.30 0.63 14.19
C ALA A 263 1.04 1.08 14.79
N ARG A 264 2.17 0.45 14.41
CA ARG A 264 3.53 0.87 14.80
C ARG A 264 4.03 2.11 14.07
N ALA A 265 3.45 2.44 12.91
CA ALA A 265 3.91 3.53 12.06
C ALA A 265 2.94 4.71 12.01
N ILE A 266 1.68 4.53 12.41
CA ILE A 266 0.62 5.54 12.32
C ILE A 266 -0.08 5.67 13.67
N VAL A 267 -0.17 6.90 14.18
CA VAL A 267 -0.84 7.18 15.46
C VAL A 267 -1.83 8.34 15.32
N PRO A 268 -3.13 8.14 15.60
CA PRO A 268 -3.82 6.84 15.71
C PRO A 268 -4.00 6.18 14.33
N ALA A 269 -4.06 4.85 14.30
CA ALA A 269 -4.46 4.05 13.13
C ALA A 269 -5.87 3.45 13.34
N HIS A 270 -6.49 2.93 12.27
CA HIS A 270 -7.76 2.18 12.31
C HIS A 270 -8.92 2.97 12.92
N THR A 271 -8.96 4.28 12.68
CA THR A 271 -10.06 5.11 13.17
C THR A 271 -11.36 4.79 12.42
N PRO A 272 -12.53 5.19 12.94
CA PRO A 272 -13.80 5.08 12.21
C PRO A 272 -13.80 5.78 10.85
N HIS A 273 -12.91 6.77 10.66
CA HIS A 273 -12.77 7.52 9.42
C HIS A 273 -11.73 6.91 8.48
N ASP A 274 -10.98 5.91 8.92
CA ASP A 274 -9.98 5.24 8.08
C ASP A 274 -10.59 4.06 7.32
N GLY A 275 -10.20 3.86 6.06
CA GLY A 275 -10.53 2.69 5.25
C GLY A 275 -9.46 1.60 5.29
N ASP A 276 -8.69 1.51 6.38
CA ASP A 276 -7.46 0.71 6.46
C ASP A 276 -7.67 -0.76 6.08
N LEU A 277 -6.92 -1.19 5.05
CA LEU A 277 -7.01 -2.53 4.47
C LEU A 277 -5.62 -3.02 4.07
N ILE A 278 -5.36 -4.31 4.33
CA ILE A 278 -4.15 -4.99 3.87
C ILE A 278 -4.54 -6.23 3.06
N PHE A 279 -4.08 -6.32 1.81
CA PHE A 279 -4.03 -7.57 1.06
C PHE A 279 -2.76 -8.34 1.43
N ALA A 280 -2.84 -9.65 1.54
CA ALA A 280 -1.68 -10.53 1.62
C ALA A 280 -1.63 -11.43 0.38
N ALA A 281 -0.47 -11.48 -0.28
CA ALA A 281 -0.24 -12.25 -1.50
C ALA A 281 0.88 -13.28 -1.30
N SER A 282 0.77 -14.42 -1.97
CA SER A 282 1.79 -15.48 -1.98
C SER A 282 2.03 -15.95 -3.41
N THR A 283 3.27 -15.83 -3.89
CA THR A 283 3.65 -16.32 -5.23
C THR A 283 3.88 -17.82 -5.28
N GLY A 284 4.09 -18.46 -4.12
CA GLY A 284 4.33 -19.90 -4.03
C GLY A 284 5.59 -20.40 -4.71
N ALA A 285 6.57 -19.53 -4.96
CA ALA A 285 7.84 -19.90 -5.57
C ALA A 285 8.71 -20.81 -4.67
N ARG A 286 8.41 -20.90 -3.36
CA ARG A 286 9.00 -21.88 -2.45
C ARG A 286 7.93 -22.60 -1.61
N PRO A 287 8.11 -23.90 -1.32
CA PRO A 287 7.22 -24.61 -0.40
C PRO A 287 7.38 -24.06 1.02
N MET A 288 6.29 -24.04 1.78
CA MET A 288 6.35 -23.77 3.22
C MET A 288 7.02 -24.94 3.93
N ALA A 289 8.06 -24.66 4.70
CA ALA A 289 8.83 -25.68 5.42
C ALA A 289 8.13 -26.13 6.71
N SER A 290 7.41 -25.22 7.37
CA SER A 290 6.61 -25.53 8.56
C SER A 290 5.50 -24.50 8.78
N PRO A 291 4.40 -24.85 9.48
CA PRO A 291 3.35 -23.88 9.84
C PRO A 291 3.84 -22.68 10.67
N LEU A 292 4.99 -22.79 11.35
CA LEU A 292 5.58 -21.68 12.10
C LEU A 292 6.02 -20.53 11.19
N GLU A 293 6.32 -20.80 9.92
CA GLU A 293 6.71 -19.76 8.96
C GLU A 293 5.59 -18.72 8.77
N VAL A 294 4.31 -19.08 8.93
CA VAL A 294 3.20 -18.12 8.87
C VAL A 294 3.35 -17.02 9.93
N THR A 295 3.80 -17.38 11.13
CA THR A 295 4.05 -16.43 12.23
C THR A 295 5.24 -15.53 11.91
N GLU A 296 6.33 -16.11 11.41
CA GLU A 296 7.54 -15.36 11.03
C GLU A 296 7.27 -14.40 9.87
N ILE A 297 6.55 -14.86 8.85
CA ILE A 297 6.10 -14.06 7.70
C ILE A 297 5.16 -12.96 8.16
N GLY A 298 4.20 -13.25 9.04
CA GLY A 298 3.28 -12.25 9.59
C GLY A 298 4.02 -11.14 10.35
N HIS A 299 5.00 -11.50 11.18
CA HIS A 299 5.83 -10.52 11.87
C HIS A 299 6.69 -9.71 10.90
N ALA A 300 7.33 -10.37 9.94
CA ALA A 300 8.15 -9.71 8.91
C ALA A 300 7.33 -8.77 8.02
N ALA A 301 6.08 -9.15 7.70
CA ALA A 301 5.13 -8.32 6.96
C ALA A 301 4.77 -7.05 7.75
N ALA A 302 4.53 -7.17 9.07
CA ALA A 302 4.31 -6.02 9.94
C ALA A 302 5.54 -5.09 9.99
N VAL A 303 6.75 -5.64 10.11
CA VAL A 303 8.00 -4.85 10.08
C VAL A 303 8.19 -4.16 8.74
N CYS A 304 7.99 -4.86 7.62
CA CYS A 304 8.07 -4.26 6.28
C CYS A 304 7.03 -3.16 6.08
N LEU A 305 5.80 -3.37 6.55
CA LEU A 305 4.75 -2.36 6.40
C LEU A 305 5.05 -1.09 7.20
N ALA A 306 5.53 -1.23 8.44
CA ALA A 306 5.92 -0.07 9.25
C ALA A 306 7.01 0.76 8.55
N ARG A 307 8.04 0.09 8.00
CA ARG A 307 9.12 0.70 7.22
C ARG A 307 8.60 1.35 5.94
N ALA A 308 7.75 0.64 5.19
CA ALA A 308 7.18 1.13 3.95
C ALA A 308 6.35 2.42 4.17
N ILE A 309 5.58 2.50 5.27
CA ILE A 309 4.81 3.71 5.61
C ILE A 309 5.73 4.91 5.85
N ALA A 310 6.83 4.75 6.60
CA ALA A 310 7.79 5.84 6.79
C ALA A 310 8.48 6.24 5.47
N ARG A 311 8.88 5.25 4.65
CA ARG A 311 9.45 5.51 3.31
C ARG A 311 8.48 6.24 2.38
N ALA A 312 7.18 5.95 2.46
CA ALA A 312 6.17 6.66 1.67
C ALA A 312 6.20 8.18 1.92
N VAL A 313 6.32 8.59 3.19
CA VAL A 313 6.37 9.99 3.60
C VAL A 313 7.75 10.61 3.35
N TRP A 314 8.82 9.84 3.57
CA TRP A 314 10.19 10.29 3.32
C TRP A 314 10.48 10.57 1.84
N GLU A 315 9.99 9.71 0.95
CA GLU A 315 10.20 9.84 -0.50
C GLU A 315 9.20 10.78 -1.18
N ALA A 316 8.22 11.30 -0.44
CA ALA A 316 7.23 12.23 -0.97
C ALA A 316 7.90 13.51 -1.49
N THR A 317 7.53 13.94 -2.70
CA THR A 317 8.07 15.14 -3.36
C THR A 317 7.04 16.25 -3.42
N PRO A 318 7.46 17.52 -3.26
CA PRO A 318 6.52 18.65 -3.31
C PRO A 318 6.06 18.91 -4.74
N ALA A 319 4.83 19.36 -4.88
CA ALA A 319 4.29 19.91 -6.12
C ALA A 319 3.55 21.23 -5.84
N ASP A 320 3.41 22.06 -6.87
CA ASP A 320 2.62 23.29 -6.80
C ASP A 320 1.19 22.97 -6.32
N ASP A 321 0.60 23.87 -5.53
CA ASP A 321 -0.74 23.73 -4.95
C ASP A 321 -0.92 22.53 -3.99
N ASP A 322 0.15 21.96 -3.44
CA ASP A 322 0.03 20.96 -2.38
C ASP A 322 -0.54 21.57 -1.09
N THR A 323 -1.56 20.93 -0.52
CA THR A 323 -2.21 21.43 0.71
C THR A 323 -1.43 21.09 1.99
N LEU A 324 -0.41 20.23 1.91
CA LEU A 324 0.49 19.87 3.01
C LEU A 324 1.94 19.82 2.52
N PRO A 325 2.91 20.21 3.37
CA PRO A 325 4.33 20.11 3.02
C PRO A 325 4.80 18.66 2.98
N THR A 326 5.91 18.40 2.28
CA THR A 326 6.62 17.12 2.43
C THR A 326 7.50 17.16 3.67
N PHE A 327 7.70 16.01 4.30
CA PHE A 327 8.54 15.89 5.50
C PHE A 327 9.96 16.44 5.27
N ARG A 328 10.59 16.09 4.14
CA ARG A 328 11.94 16.57 3.82
C ARG A 328 11.99 18.09 3.67
N SER A 329 11.01 18.68 3.00
CA SER A 329 10.95 20.15 2.86
C SER A 329 10.81 20.86 4.21
N GLU A 330 9.96 20.33 5.12
CA GLU A 330 9.77 20.87 6.47
C GLU A 330 11.03 20.72 7.34
N MET A 331 11.81 19.66 7.11
CA MET A 331 13.11 19.44 7.75
C MET A 331 14.26 20.23 7.11
N GLY A 332 14.01 21.02 6.05
CA GLY A 332 15.05 21.75 5.31
C GLY A 332 15.98 20.84 4.50
N LEU A 333 15.52 19.64 4.14
CA LEU A 333 16.21 18.66 3.33
C LEU A 333 15.69 18.75 1.88
N THR A 334 16.61 18.89 0.92
CA THR A 334 16.31 18.80 -0.53
C THR A 334 16.20 17.35 -0.96
#